data_AF-A0A965XW68-F1
#
_entry.id   AF-A0A965XW68-F1
#
_cell.length_a   1.000
_cell.length_b   1.000
_cell.length_c   1.000
_cell.angle_alpha   90.00
_cell.angle_beta   90.00
_cell.angle_gamma   90.00
#
_symmetry.space_group_name_H-M   'P 1'
#
loop_
_entity.id
_entity.type
_entity.pdbx_description
1 polymer ?
#
loop_
_entity_poly.entity_id
_entity_poly.type
_entity_poly.pdbx_seq_one_letter_code
_entity_poly.pdbx_strand_id
1 'polypeptide(L)'
;MNTKLDILELSSFLNGKTPGMAQRSSIELLASLFEIHFIDIKEIKQEQCTILFIASGGSEEKFLQIESKLPKPIILVSDSYNNSLPAALE
;
A
#
# COMPACT_ATOMS: atom_id res chain seq x y z
N MET A 1 3.22 17.95 15.95
CA MET A 1 2.10 17.07 15.55
C MET A 1 2.68 16.03 14.63
N ASN A 2 2.73 14.76 15.04
CA ASN A 2 3.09 13.70 14.10
C ASN A 2 1.88 13.45 13.21
N THR A 3 2.06 13.61 11.90
CA THR A 3 1.02 13.30 10.92
C THR A 3 0.87 11.77 10.85
N LYS A 4 -0.36 11.28 11.02
CA LYS A 4 -0.69 9.86 10.90
C LYS A 4 -0.81 9.48 9.44
N LEU A 5 -0.35 8.29 9.10
CA LEU A 5 -0.35 7.78 7.75
C LEU A 5 -0.80 6.32 7.75
N ASP A 6 -1.93 6.05 7.12
CA ASP A 6 -2.42 4.69 6.93
C ASP A 6 -1.67 4.05 5.76
N ILE A 7 -1.21 2.82 5.94
CA ILE A 7 -0.58 2.02 4.88
C ILE A 7 -1.38 0.74 4.68
N LEU A 8 -1.83 0.55 3.45
CA LEU A 8 -2.53 -0.66 3.01
C LEU A 8 -1.63 -1.47 2.08
N GLU A 9 -1.43 -2.76 2.39
CA GLU A 9 -0.68 -3.68 1.52
C GLU A 9 -1.55 -4.21 0.40
N LEU A 10 -1.06 -4.07 -0.83
CA LEU A 10 -1.50 -4.89 -1.93
C LEU A 10 -0.36 -5.83 -2.33
N SER A 11 -0.57 -7.11 -2.08
CA SER A 11 0.30 -8.19 -2.51
C SER A 11 -0.50 -9.43 -2.87
N SER A 12 -0.01 -10.21 -3.83
CA SER A 12 -0.49 -11.55 -4.09
C SER A 12 0.39 -12.58 -3.39
N PHE A 13 -0.22 -13.66 -2.89
CA PHE A 13 0.48 -14.76 -2.26
C PHE A 13 1.35 -15.49 -3.29
N LEU A 14 2.65 -15.23 -3.27
CA LEU A 14 3.63 -16.07 -3.95
C LEU A 14 4.14 -17.09 -2.92
N ASN A 15 3.83 -18.38 -3.12
CA ASN A 15 4.28 -19.50 -2.27
C ASN A 15 3.89 -19.40 -0.77
N GLY A 16 2.69 -18.93 -0.45
CA GLY A 16 2.15 -18.97 0.93
C GLY A 16 2.84 -18.05 1.93
N LYS A 17 3.69 -17.13 1.47
CA LYS A 17 4.27 -16.04 2.28
C LYS A 17 3.87 -14.71 1.67
N THR A 18 3.26 -13.84 2.45
CA THR A 18 3.15 -12.42 2.08
C THR A 18 4.55 -11.82 2.16
N PRO A 19 5.05 -11.13 1.11
CA PRO A 19 6.30 -10.37 1.19
C PRO A 19 6.09 -9.20 2.17
N GLY A 20 6.26 -9.48 3.47
CA GLY A 20 5.93 -8.56 4.54
C GLY A 20 6.62 -7.20 4.38
N MET A 21 5.84 -6.14 4.51
CA MET A 21 6.26 -4.75 4.28
C MET A 21 7.20 -4.21 5.35
N ALA A 22 7.20 -4.80 6.54
CA ALA A 22 7.88 -4.29 7.73
C ALA A 22 9.42 -4.20 7.60
N GLN A 23 10.00 -4.81 6.56
CA GLN A 23 11.45 -4.82 6.28
C GLN A 23 11.79 -4.09 4.97
N ARG A 24 10.86 -3.33 4.39
CA ARG A 24 11.09 -2.58 3.15
C ARG A 24 11.61 -1.18 3.48
N SER A 25 12.74 -0.79 2.87
CA SER A 25 13.37 0.51 3.14
C SER A 25 12.48 1.72 2.84
N SER A 26 11.54 1.59 1.90
CA SER A 26 10.50 2.61 1.64
C SER A 26 9.56 2.81 2.83
N ILE A 27 9.18 1.72 3.52
CA ILE A 27 8.35 1.76 4.71
C ILE A 27 9.14 2.30 5.90
N GLU A 28 10.41 1.92 6.04
CA GLU A 28 11.31 2.50 7.06
C GLU A 28 11.45 4.02 6.90
N LEU A 29 11.61 4.50 5.66
CA LEU A 29 11.66 5.93 5.37
C LEU A 29 10.36 6.64 5.78
N LEU A 30 9.20 6.07 5.42
CA LEU A 30 7.90 6.62 5.81
C LEU A 30 7.74 6.62 7.34
N ALA A 31 8.15 5.55 8.02
CA ALA A 31 8.10 5.45 9.49
C ALA A 31 9.04 6.43 10.21
N SER A 32 10.13 6.87 9.57
CA SER A 32 11.00 7.92 10.09
C SER A 32 10.35 9.32 10.02
N LEU A 33 9.34 9.50 9.18
CA LEU A 33 8.73 10.81 8.89
C LEU A 33 7.31 10.94 9.47
N PHE A 34 6.60 9.82 9.63
CA PHE A 34 5.19 9.76 9.96
C PHE A 34 4.91 8.71 11.03
N GLU A 35 3.78 8.87 11.73
CA GLU A 35 3.24 7.81 12.57
C GLU A 35 2.46 6.83 11.68
N ILE A 36 3.04 5.65 11.44
CA ILE A 36 2.50 4.65 10.50
C ILE A 36 1.47 3.75 11.17
N HIS A 37 0.34 3.56 10.50
CA HIS A 37 -0.72 2.65 10.90
C HIS A 37 -0.97 1.68 9.75
N PHE A 38 -0.70 0.39 9.96
CA PHE A 38 -1.03 -0.63 8.96
C PHE A 38 -2.50 -0.99 9.09
N ILE A 39 -3.23 -0.94 7.98
CA ILE A 39 -4.68 -1.15 7.95
C ILE A 39 -5.07 -2.25 6.95
N ASP A 40 -6.22 -2.88 7.19
CA ASP A 40 -6.89 -3.75 6.20
C ASP A 40 -7.87 -2.95 5.32
N ILE A 41 -8.30 -3.54 4.21
CA ILE A 41 -9.29 -2.97 3.27
C ILE A 41 -10.56 -2.53 3.98
N LYS A 42 -10.97 -3.23 5.04
CA LYS A 42 -12.18 -2.92 5.83
C LYS A 42 -12.05 -1.67 6.69
N GLU A 43 -10.82 -1.21 6.93
CA GLU A 43 -10.51 -0.10 7.85
C GLU A 43 -10.27 1.23 7.12
N ILE A 44 -10.34 1.23 5.78
CA ILE A 44 -10.17 2.43 4.95
C ILE A 44 -11.18 3.51 5.36
N LYS A 45 -10.68 4.71 5.67
CA LYS A 45 -11.47 5.89 6.03
C LYS A 45 -11.22 7.01 5.02
N GLN A 46 -12.30 7.62 4.54
CA GLN A 46 -12.26 8.68 3.51
C GLN A 46 -11.55 9.97 3.98
N GLU A 47 -11.48 10.20 5.29
CA GLU A 47 -10.94 11.42 5.89
C GLU A 47 -9.43 11.31 6.23
N GLN A 48 -8.82 10.13 6.03
CA GLN A 48 -7.41 9.89 6.34
C GLN A 48 -6.57 9.75 5.06
N CYS A 49 -5.29 10.10 5.17
CA CYS A 49 -4.33 9.85 4.09
C CYS A 49 -3.94 8.37 4.13
N THR A 50 -4.25 7.64 3.06
CA THR A 50 -3.89 6.23 2.90
C THR A 50 -2.93 6.06 1.73
N ILE A 51 -1.79 5.44 2.00
CA ILE A 51 -0.85 4.98 0.97
C ILE A 51 -1.13 3.53 0.65
N LEU A 52 -1.27 3.25 -0.65
CA LEU A 52 -1.24 1.89 -1.16
C LEU A 52 0.20 1.47 -1.39
N PHE A 53 0.67 0.45 -0.67
CA PHE A 53 1.98 -0.12 -0.91
C PHE A 53 1.87 -1.42 -1.69
N ILE A 54 2.44 -1.43 -2.90
CA ILE A 54 2.42 -2.58 -3.80
C ILE A 54 3.70 -3.40 -3.57
N ALA A 55 3.56 -4.50 -2.84
CA ALA A 55 4.70 -5.33 -2.44
C ALA A 55 5.00 -6.49 -3.41
N SER A 56 4.05 -6.82 -4.29
CA SER A 56 4.23 -7.78 -5.39
C SER A 56 3.22 -7.56 -6.53
N GLY A 57 3.56 -8.07 -7.72
CA GLY A 57 2.65 -8.14 -8.87
C GLY A 57 1.42 -9.01 -8.65
N GLY A 58 0.44 -8.90 -9.55
CA GLY A 58 -0.86 -9.57 -9.39
C GLY A 58 -1.76 -8.90 -8.34
N SER A 59 -1.61 -7.59 -8.18
CA SER A 59 -2.35 -6.75 -7.22
C SER A 59 -3.46 -5.93 -7.87
N GLU A 60 -3.60 -6.01 -9.19
CA GLU A 60 -4.54 -5.26 -10.02
C GLU A 60 -5.99 -5.56 -9.68
N GLU A 61 -6.36 -6.83 -9.57
CA GLU A 61 -7.73 -7.23 -9.24
C GLU A 61 -8.13 -6.73 -7.86
N LYS A 62 -7.22 -6.81 -6.88
CA LYS A 62 -7.44 -6.26 -5.54
C LYS A 62 -7.62 -4.75 -5.57
N PHE A 63 -6.78 -4.04 -6.35
CA PHE A 63 -6.91 -2.60 -6.53
C PHE A 63 -8.29 -2.23 -7.10
N LEU A 64 -8.73 -2.88 -8.18
CA LEU A 64 -10.04 -2.62 -8.80
C LEU A 64 -11.22 -2.84 -7.83
N GLN A 65 -11.10 -3.81 -6.91
CA GLN A 65 -12.13 -4.07 -5.89
C GLN A 65 -12.24 -2.97 -4.83
N ILE A 66 -11.17 -2.19 -4.61
CA ILE A 66 -11.09 -1.21 -3.52
C ILE A 66 -10.99 0.24 -4.01
N GLU A 67 -10.69 0.48 -5.29
CA GLU A 67 -10.42 1.82 -5.84
C GLU A 67 -11.49 2.84 -5.47
N SER A 68 -12.77 2.46 -5.61
CA SER A 68 -13.92 3.31 -5.27
C SER A 68 -14.02 3.69 -3.78
N LYS A 69 -13.32 2.97 -2.89
CA LYS A 69 -13.31 3.19 -1.45
C LYS A 69 -12.10 3.99 -0.97
N LEU A 70 -11.09 4.19 -1.82
CA LEU A 70 -9.87 4.86 -1.42
C LEU A 70 -10.07 6.37 -1.29
N PRO A 71 -9.47 6.99 -0.25
CA PRO A 71 -9.44 8.44 -0.14
C PRO A 71 -8.64 9.04 -1.32
N LYS A 72 -9.08 10.19 -1.82
CA LYS A 72 -8.43 10.90 -2.92
C LYS A 72 -7.58 12.07 -2.37
N PRO A 73 -6.36 12.31 -2.90
CA PRO A 73 -5.72 11.59 -4.00
C PRO A 73 -5.20 10.20 -3.60
N ILE A 74 -5.21 9.26 -4.56
CA ILE A 74 -4.63 7.93 -4.35
C ILE A 74 -3.11 8.03 -4.51
N ILE A 75 -2.38 7.62 -3.47
CA ILE A 75 -0.91 7.58 -3.46
C ILE A 75 -0.46 6.12 -3.50
N LEU A 76 0.27 5.77 -4.55
CA LEU A 76 0.84 4.44 -4.74
C LEU A 76 2.34 4.49 -4.46
N VAL A 77 2.83 3.57 -3.63
CA VAL A 77 4.25 3.37 -3.37
C VAL A 77 4.58 1.92 -3.70
N SER A 78 5.70 1.69 -4.35
CA SER A 78 6.14 0.36 -4.75
C SER A 78 7.65 0.29 -4.70
N ASP A 79 8.19 -0.83 -4.22
CA ASP A 79 9.62 -1.14 -4.33
C ASP A 79 9.85 -2.16 -5.45
N SER A 80 11.04 -2.18 -6.07
CA SER A 80 11.30 -2.72 -7.43
C SER A 80 11.09 -4.24 -7.70
N TYR A 81 10.27 -4.95 -6.92
CA TYR A 81 9.97 -6.37 -7.10
C TYR A 81 8.74 -6.64 -7.97
N ASN A 82 8.94 -6.84 -9.28
CA ASN A 82 7.94 -7.43 -10.20
C ASN A 82 6.53 -6.84 -10.06
N ASN A 83 6.42 -5.51 -10.02
CA ASN A 83 5.13 -4.83 -9.80
C ASN A 83 4.49 -4.45 -11.12
N SER A 84 3.50 -5.24 -11.53
CA SER A 84 2.74 -5.04 -12.76
C SER A 84 1.68 -3.94 -12.65
N LEU A 85 1.14 -3.66 -11.45
CA LEU A 85 0.13 -2.62 -11.25
C LEU A 85 0.67 -1.19 -11.44
N PRO A 86 1.78 -0.76 -10.80
CA PRO A 86 2.37 0.55 -11.09
C PRO A 86 2.74 0.68 -12.57
N ALA A 87 3.31 -0.36 -13.18
CA ALA A 87 3.66 -0.38 -14.60
C ALA A 87 2.43 -0.29 -15.54
N ALA A 88 1.27 -0.81 -15.13
CA ALA A 88 0.03 -0.70 -15.89
C ALA A 88 -0.65 0.68 -15.74
N LEU A 89 -0.20 1.51 -14.80
CA LEU A 89 -0.72 2.86 -14.55
C LEU A 89 0.17 3.96 -15.15
N GLU A 90 1.39 3.63 -15.60
CA GLU A 90 2.22 4.51 -16.44
C GLU A 90 1.60 4.71 -17.84
#